data_AF-A0A8S8Z1W3-F1
#
_entry.id   AF-A0A8S8Z1W3-F1
#
_cell.length_a   1.000
_cell.length_b   1.000
_cell.length_c   1.000
_cell.angle_alpha   90.00
_cell.angle_beta   90.00
_cell.angle_gamma   90.00
#
_symmetry.space_group_name_H-M   'P 1'
#
loop_
_entity.id
_entity.type
_entity.pdbx_description
1 polymer ?
#
loop_
_entity_poly.entity_id
_entity_poly.type
_entity_poly.pdbx_seq_one_letter_code
_entity_poly.pdbx_strand_id
1 'polypeptide(L)'
;MILLPQPSWIASRSRVHGQERRDGLARRGRGGAVGDRDAALEAARETVAIDPDHADAWMGVARWSLPAETRGRQEMPSLKQAAKAISALRKVVKIDPESFDAWRLGGVLLVDHLGMLEEGLRWWQDRREIAPNEVAPLIEQVAILVRLGHYEECAELLEELFSDGMEATTSNQLARMESVNRMVSRAAKMEKDEIFRPQNPKHPRWAIIERMKKRKPISPTFFLITFIAPIVFLLGTVAMTLVGGTTWGFILVFVFILACFMGLSKVTSGLLHKLNRHALDLDRAIDCETSSGKLCIPDGIRGSKMYNAMVSQRMPALSERLELVVESGEKMPIRWKPEIPDFTIEEGDSDWGEPPSDELEPLED
;
A
#
# COMPACT_ATOMS: atom_id res chain seq x y z
N MET A 1 7.32 10.86 -3.88
CA MET A 1 7.48 11.53 -2.55
C MET A 1 6.76 12.86 -2.69
N ILE A 2 5.52 13.10 -2.33
CA ILE A 2 4.52 12.46 -1.47
C ILE A 2 3.80 11.37 -2.26
N LEU A 3 4.23 10.13 -2.06
CA LEU A 3 3.26 9.05 -1.93
C LEU A 3 2.64 9.30 -0.55
N LEU A 4 1.36 8.96 -0.30
CA LEU A 4 1.01 8.55 1.07
C LEU A 4 2.17 7.68 1.55
N PRO A 5 2.81 7.98 2.69
CA PRO A 5 4.03 7.29 3.08
C PRO A 5 3.75 5.81 2.87
N GLN A 6 4.45 5.19 1.91
CA GLN A 6 4.52 3.75 1.80
C GLN A 6 4.87 3.35 3.21
N PRO A 7 3.91 2.77 3.94
CA PRO A 7 3.98 2.87 5.38
C PRO A 7 5.26 2.14 5.78
N SER A 8 6.03 2.77 6.67
CA SER A 8 7.44 2.48 6.94
C SER A 8 7.72 1.04 7.41
N TRP A 9 6.70 0.20 7.45
CA TRP A 9 6.71 -1.23 7.74
C TRP A 9 7.15 -2.13 6.58
N ILE A 10 7.15 -1.72 5.30
CA ILE A 10 7.71 -2.56 4.21
C ILE A 10 9.24 -2.67 4.34
N ALA A 11 9.93 -1.58 4.73
CA ALA A 11 11.38 -1.57 4.93
C ALA A 11 11.84 -2.01 6.32
N SER A 12 10.94 -2.06 7.32
CA SER A 12 11.28 -2.43 8.71
C SER A 12 10.80 -3.83 9.13
N ARG A 13 9.93 -4.51 8.37
CA ARG A 13 9.45 -5.87 8.70
C ARG A 13 10.44 -7.02 8.44
N SER A 14 11.45 -6.85 7.58
CA SER A 14 12.51 -7.86 7.40
C SER A 14 13.46 -7.98 8.59
N ARG A 15 13.33 -7.12 9.61
CA ARG A 15 14.24 -7.08 10.76
C ARG A 15 13.73 -7.79 12.02
N VAL A 16 12.44 -8.12 12.11
CA VAL A 16 11.84 -8.57 13.40
C VAL A 16 11.55 -10.09 13.46
N HIS A 17 11.51 -10.82 12.35
CA HIS A 17 11.36 -12.29 12.36
C HIS A 17 12.59 -13.07 11.85
N GLY A 18 13.70 -12.37 11.61
CA GLY A 18 14.97 -12.98 11.18
C GLY A 18 16.04 -13.09 12.27
N GLN A 19 15.76 -12.64 13.49
CA GLN A 19 16.81 -12.44 14.51
C GLN A 19 17.06 -13.70 15.38
N GLU A 20 16.10 -14.61 15.53
CA GLU A 20 16.23 -15.76 16.46
C GLU A 20 16.60 -17.10 15.80
N ARG A 21 16.78 -17.17 14.47
CA ARG A 21 17.24 -18.39 13.77
C ARG A 21 18.44 -18.16 12.85
N ARG A 22 19.40 -17.30 13.22
CA ARG A 22 20.52 -16.97 12.32
C ARG A 22 21.89 -16.90 12.99
N ASP A 23 22.40 -18.07 13.39
CA ASP A 23 23.85 -18.29 13.56
C ASP A 23 24.43 -19.42 12.66
N GLY A 24 23.61 -20.12 11.86
CA GLY A 24 24.09 -21.27 11.05
C GLY A 24 24.35 -21.05 9.56
N LEU A 25 23.77 -20.01 8.92
CA LEU A 25 23.62 -19.96 7.45
C LEU A 25 24.59 -19.03 6.72
N ALA A 26 25.59 -18.46 7.40
CA ALA A 26 26.47 -17.43 6.83
C ALA A 26 27.56 -17.93 5.85
N ARG A 27 27.57 -19.21 5.45
CA ARG A 27 28.62 -19.79 4.58
C ARG A 27 28.15 -20.50 3.30
N ARG A 28 26.86 -20.56 2.99
CA ARG A 28 26.40 -21.08 1.69
C ARG A 28 26.19 -19.92 0.72
N GLY A 29 27.05 -19.84 -0.30
CA GLY A 29 27.04 -18.78 -1.31
C GLY A 29 25.70 -18.64 -2.03
N ARG A 30 25.51 -17.49 -2.69
CA ARG A 30 24.28 -17.06 -3.40
C ARG A 30 23.66 -18.15 -4.31
N GLY A 31 24.46 -19.01 -4.93
CA GLY A 31 23.98 -20.13 -5.75
C GLY A 31 23.40 -21.30 -4.94
N GLY A 32 23.85 -21.52 -3.70
CA GLY A 32 23.34 -22.56 -2.82
C GLY A 32 21.96 -22.22 -2.23
N ALA A 33 21.70 -20.94 -1.95
CA ALA A 33 20.41 -20.50 -1.41
C ALA A 33 19.27 -20.50 -2.44
N VAL A 34 19.57 -20.27 -3.72
CA VAL A 34 18.58 -20.39 -4.81
C VAL A 34 18.29 -21.88 -5.08
N GLY A 35 19.34 -22.72 -5.15
CA GLY A 35 19.16 -24.17 -5.32
C GLY A 35 18.40 -24.84 -4.16
N ASP A 36 18.66 -24.45 -2.90
CA ASP A 36 17.89 -24.93 -1.74
C ASP A 36 16.43 -24.46 -1.80
N ARG A 37 16.17 -23.26 -2.35
CA ARG A 37 14.80 -22.71 -2.45
C ARG A 37 13.99 -23.39 -3.55
N ASP A 38 14.60 -23.66 -4.70
CA ASP A 38 13.95 -24.40 -5.77
C ASP A 38 13.65 -25.84 -5.33
N ALA A 39 14.59 -26.49 -4.64
CA ALA A 39 14.36 -27.80 -4.02
C ALA A 39 13.25 -27.76 -2.96
N ALA A 40 13.22 -26.73 -2.10
CA ALA A 40 12.15 -26.55 -1.12
C ALA A 40 10.79 -26.31 -1.79
N LEU A 41 10.74 -25.57 -2.90
CA LEU A 41 9.53 -25.33 -3.66
C LEU A 41 8.99 -26.61 -4.30
N GLU A 42 9.85 -27.47 -4.86
CA GLU A 42 9.41 -28.76 -5.40
C GLU A 42 8.94 -29.70 -4.29
N ALA A 43 9.66 -29.78 -3.17
CA ALA A 43 9.21 -30.56 -2.01
C ALA A 43 7.84 -30.08 -1.50
N ALA A 44 7.61 -28.76 -1.45
CA ALA A 44 6.29 -28.20 -1.09
C ALA A 44 5.18 -28.65 -2.04
N ARG A 45 5.47 -28.68 -3.35
CA ARG A 45 4.50 -29.12 -4.37
C ARG A 45 4.22 -30.61 -4.27
N GLU A 46 5.23 -31.43 -4.02
CA GLU A 46 5.07 -32.86 -3.78
C GLU A 46 4.19 -33.10 -2.55
N THR A 47 4.43 -32.37 -1.45
CA THR A 47 3.59 -32.45 -0.26
C THR A 47 2.15 -32.07 -0.55
N VAL A 48 1.90 -30.95 -1.26
CA VAL A 48 0.55 -30.53 -1.64
C VAL A 48 -0.13 -31.53 -2.60
N ALA A 49 0.65 -32.23 -3.43
CA ALA A 49 0.11 -33.26 -4.32
C ALA A 49 -0.34 -34.52 -3.56
N ILE A 50 0.32 -34.83 -2.43
CA ILE A 50 -0.04 -35.95 -1.56
C ILE A 50 -1.16 -35.56 -0.60
N ASP A 51 -1.06 -34.37 0.00
CA ASP A 51 -2.00 -33.81 0.96
C ASP A 51 -2.40 -32.38 0.52
N PRO A 52 -3.50 -32.25 -0.24
CA PRO A 52 -4.00 -30.96 -0.70
C PRO A 52 -4.46 -30.02 0.43
N ASP A 53 -4.72 -30.55 1.62
CA ASP A 53 -5.19 -29.79 2.78
C ASP A 53 -4.03 -29.44 3.74
N HIS A 54 -2.78 -29.52 3.29
CA HIS A 54 -1.60 -29.15 4.07
C HIS A 54 -1.29 -27.64 3.98
N ALA A 55 -1.82 -26.83 4.90
CA ALA A 55 -1.65 -25.37 4.93
C ALA A 55 -0.18 -24.91 4.86
N ASP A 56 0.72 -25.53 5.62
CA ASP A 56 2.13 -25.16 5.69
C ASP A 56 2.88 -25.38 4.36
N ALA A 57 2.47 -26.38 3.58
CA ALA A 57 3.09 -26.67 2.28
C ALA A 57 2.58 -25.68 1.24
N TRP A 58 1.30 -25.32 1.25
CA TRP A 58 0.79 -24.20 0.45
C TRP A 58 1.46 -22.88 0.81
N MET A 59 1.71 -22.64 2.09
CA MET A 59 2.49 -21.48 2.56
C MET A 59 3.94 -21.53 2.05
N GLY A 60 4.56 -22.71 2.03
CA GLY A 60 5.85 -22.97 1.41
C GLY A 60 5.86 -22.62 -0.08
N VAL A 61 4.87 -23.11 -0.84
CA VAL A 61 4.69 -22.78 -2.26
C VAL A 61 4.57 -21.27 -2.46
N ALA A 62 3.74 -20.60 -1.67
CA ALA A 62 3.57 -19.15 -1.74
C ALA A 62 4.89 -18.42 -1.51
N ARG A 63 5.56 -18.68 -0.38
CA ARG A 63 6.80 -17.97 -0.02
C ARG A 63 7.91 -18.28 -1.00
N TRP A 64 8.16 -19.55 -1.33
CA TRP A 64 9.32 -19.94 -2.15
C TRP A 64 9.16 -19.57 -3.63
N SER A 65 7.94 -19.36 -4.12
CA SER A 65 7.70 -18.82 -5.46
C SER A 65 8.09 -17.35 -5.64
N LEU A 66 8.19 -16.59 -4.54
CA LEU A 66 8.64 -15.19 -4.55
C LEU A 66 10.16 -15.10 -4.58
N PRO A 67 10.75 -13.96 -5.02
CA PRO A 67 12.19 -13.75 -4.92
C PRO A 67 12.70 -13.82 -3.48
N ALA A 68 13.94 -14.29 -3.30
CA ALA A 68 14.54 -14.40 -1.98
C ALA A 68 14.81 -13.03 -1.35
N GLU A 69 14.58 -12.91 -0.04
CA GLU A 69 14.96 -11.72 0.71
C GLU A 69 16.49 -11.60 0.77
N THR A 70 17.01 -10.51 0.21
CA THR A 70 18.45 -10.22 0.26
C THR A 70 18.72 -9.02 1.17
N ARG A 71 19.88 -9.02 1.84
CA ARG A 71 20.34 -7.88 2.66
C ARG A 71 20.64 -6.61 1.84
N GLY A 72 20.71 -6.73 0.50
CA GLY A 72 21.04 -5.65 -0.42
C GLY A 72 19.80 -5.11 -1.13
N ARG A 73 19.90 -4.91 -2.45
CA ARG A 73 18.74 -4.55 -3.27
C ARG A 73 17.80 -5.76 -3.36
N GLN A 74 16.65 -5.67 -2.69
CA GLN A 74 15.60 -6.66 -2.78
C GLN A 74 15.08 -6.73 -4.22
N GLU A 75 15.02 -7.95 -4.74
CA GLU A 75 14.35 -8.24 -5.99
C GLU A 75 12.85 -8.32 -5.73
N MET A 76 12.08 -7.63 -6.56
CA MET A 76 10.63 -7.60 -6.44
C MET A 76 10.02 -8.67 -7.35
N PRO A 77 8.91 -9.32 -6.96
CA PRO A 77 8.28 -10.35 -7.77
C PRO A 77 7.75 -9.78 -9.10
N SER A 78 7.80 -10.63 -10.13
CA SER A 78 7.05 -10.46 -11.39
C SER A 78 5.56 -10.70 -11.17
N LEU A 79 4.72 -10.31 -12.13
CA LEU A 79 3.28 -10.54 -12.10
C LEU A 79 2.96 -12.02 -11.94
N LYS A 80 3.64 -12.89 -12.70
CA LYS A 80 3.45 -14.34 -12.65
C LYS A 80 3.77 -14.93 -11.27
N GLN A 81 4.84 -14.44 -10.63
CA GLN A 81 5.21 -14.90 -9.28
C GLN A 81 4.20 -14.42 -8.24
N ALA A 82 3.82 -13.15 -8.28
CA ALA A 82 2.83 -12.60 -7.37
C ALA A 82 1.47 -13.31 -7.49
N ALA A 83 0.99 -13.56 -8.72
CA ALA A 83 -0.26 -14.27 -8.97
C ALA A 83 -0.24 -15.73 -8.48
N LYS A 84 0.87 -16.45 -8.69
CA LYS A 84 1.05 -17.81 -8.15
C LYS A 84 1.06 -17.82 -6.63
N ALA A 85 1.76 -16.87 -6.01
CA ALA A 85 1.81 -16.75 -4.56
C ALA A 85 0.42 -16.44 -3.97
N ILE A 86 -0.35 -15.53 -4.57
CA ILE A 86 -1.74 -15.26 -4.16
C ILE A 86 -2.61 -16.51 -4.29
N SER A 87 -2.48 -17.27 -5.37
CA SER A 87 -3.27 -18.50 -5.58
C SER A 87 -2.99 -19.53 -4.49
N ALA A 88 -1.73 -19.69 -4.09
CA ALA A 88 -1.35 -20.56 -2.98
C ALA A 88 -1.84 -20.01 -1.62
N LEU A 89 -1.74 -18.70 -1.38
CA LEU A 89 -2.20 -18.07 -0.14
C LEU A 89 -3.71 -18.18 0.06
N ARG A 90 -4.50 -18.09 -1.02
CA ARG A 90 -5.95 -18.38 -1.00
C ARG A 90 -6.25 -19.80 -0.51
N LYS A 91 -5.39 -20.77 -0.84
CA LYS A 91 -5.51 -22.14 -0.30
C LYS A 91 -5.13 -22.19 1.17
N VAL A 92 -4.05 -21.52 1.58
CA VAL A 92 -3.65 -21.45 3.00
C VAL A 92 -4.78 -20.92 3.86
N VAL A 93 -5.35 -19.75 3.53
CA VAL A 93 -6.39 -19.13 4.37
C VAL A 93 -7.70 -19.91 4.37
N LYS A 94 -7.95 -20.74 3.36
CA LYS A 94 -9.11 -21.64 3.34
C LYS A 94 -8.92 -22.84 4.27
N ILE A 95 -7.69 -23.35 4.38
CA ILE A 95 -7.35 -24.52 5.19
C ILE A 95 -7.09 -24.10 6.65
N ASP A 96 -6.33 -23.04 6.84
CA ASP A 96 -5.96 -22.44 8.13
C ASP A 96 -6.32 -20.94 8.12
N PRO A 97 -7.58 -20.60 8.41
CA PRO A 97 -8.05 -19.21 8.44
C PRO A 97 -7.39 -18.37 9.55
N GLU A 98 -6.84 -19.00 10.58
CA GLU A 98 -6.15 -18.33 11.69
C GLU A 98 -4.74 -17.85 11.34
N SER A 99 -4.19 -18.30 10.21
CA SER A 99 -2.84 -17.95 9.76
C SER A 99 -2.72 -16.47 9.35
N PHE A 100 -2.54 -15.56 10.32
CA PHE A 100 -2.36 -14.12 10.06
C PHE A 100 -1.22 -13.84 9.07
N ASP A 101 -0.20 -14.69 9.08
CA ASP A 101 0.95 -14.55 8.21
C ASP A 101 0.60 -14.75 6.72
N ALA A 102 -0.39 -15.60 6.43
CA ALA A 102 -0.95 -15.81 5.10
C ALA A 102 -1.76 -14.59 4.64
N TRP A 103 -2.67 -14.11 5.51
CA TRP A 103 -3.45 -12.90 5.28
C TRP A 103 -2.56 -11.70 5.01
N ARG A 104 -1.53 -11.51 5.84
CA ARG A 104 -0.57 -10.42 5.72
C ARG A 104 0.22 -10.48 4.42
N LEU A 105 0.73 -11.64 4.03
CA LEU A 105 1.47 -11.77 2.77
C LEU A 105 0.54 -11.57 1.56
N GLY A 106 -0.68 -12.09 1.62
CA GLY A 106 -1.69 -11.95 0.57
C GLY A 106 -2.10 -10.50 0.35
N GLY A 107 -2.39 -9.77 1.43
CA GLY A 107 -2.76 -8.36 1.37
C GLY A 107 -1.67 -7.49 0.75
N VAL A 108 -0.41 -7.69 1.13
CA VAL A 108 0.74 -6.97 0.53
C VAL A 108 0.85 -7.25 -0.96
N LEU A 109 0.72 -8.51 -1.37
CA LEU A 109 0.81 -8.87 -2.78
C LEU A 109 -0.36 -8.29 -3.60
N LEU A 110 -1.59 -8.35 -3.10
CA LEU A 110 -2.75 -7.75 -3.76
C LEU A 110 -2.63 -6.23 -3.90
N VAL A 111 -2.30 -5.54 -2.80
CA VAL A 111 -2.36 -4.07 -2.72
C VAL A 111 -1.13 -3.38 -3.30
N ASP A 112 0.08 -3.88 -3.00
CA ASP A 112 1.34 -3.22 -3.35
C ASP A 112 1.95 -3.76 -4.64
N HIS A 113 1.87 -5.09 -4.85
CA HIS A 113 2.48 -5.72 -6.02
C HIS A 113 1.54 -5.82 -7.21
N LEU A 114 0.25 -6.07 -6.99
CA LEU A 114 -0.72 -6.24 -8.07
C LEU A 114 -1.61 -5.00 -8.27
N GLY A 115 -1.74 -4.13 -7.27
CA GLY A 115 -2.62 -2.96 -7.34
C GLY A 115 -4.11 -3.31 -7.43
N MET A 116 -4.48 -4.51 -6.95
CA MET A 116 -5.83 -5.04 -6.94
C MET A 116 -6.52 -4.62 -5.63
N LEU A 117 -6.95 -3.36 -5.59
CA LEU A 117 -7.42 -2.71 -4.37
C LEU A 117 -8.78 -3.22 -3.90
N GLU A 118 -9.71 -3.47 -4.82
CA GLU A 118 -11.01 -4.08 -4.52
C GLU A 118 -10.87 -5.49 -3.93
N GLU A 119 -10.06 -6.34 -4.56
CA GLU A 119 -9.74 -7.66 -3.99
C GLU A 119 -8.99 -7.54 -2.66
N GLY A 120 -8.17 -6.50 -2.48
CA GLY A 120 -7.53 -6.20 -1.20
C GLY A 120 -8.54 -5.82 -0.10
N LEU A 121 -9.57 -5.02 -0.40
CA LEU A 121 -10.63 -4.68 0.55
C LEU A 121 -11.38 -5.92 1.01
N ARG A 122 -11.76 -6.78 0.06
CA ARG A 122 -12.42 -8.05 0.34
C ARG A 122 -11.53 -9.00 1.14
N TRP A 123 -10.27 -9.16 0.73
CA TRP A 123 -9.30 -10.00 1.45
C TRP A 123 -9.15 -9.62 2.94
N TRP A 124 -9.13 -8.32 3.23
CA TRP A 124 -9.10 -7.87 4.63
C TRP A 124 -10.46 -7.95 5.32
N GLN A 125 -11.56 -7.87 4.58
CA GLN A 125 -12.89 -8.12 5.13
C GLN A 125 -13.04 -9.59 5.56
N ASP A 126 -12.65 -10.53 4.71
CA ASP A 126 -12.68 -11.96 5.02
C ASP A 126 -11.85 -12.27 6.29
N ARG A 127 -10.73 -11.56 6.52
CA ARG A 127 -9.98 -11.67 7.79
C ARG A 127 -10.76 -11.12 8.99
N ARG A 128 -11.52 -10.03 8.83
CA ARG A 128 -12.33 -9.45 9.90
C ARG A 128 -13.47 -10.37 10.32
N GLU A 129 -14.02 -11.16 9.40
CA GLU A 129 -15.04 -12.17 9.74
C GLU A 129 -14.48 -13.27 10.66
N ILE A 130 -13.20 -13.59 10.53
CA ILE A 130 -12.51 -14.59 11.37
C ILE A 130 -12.06 -13.98 12.70
N ALA A 131 -11.44 -12.80 12.63
CA ALA A 131 -10.82 -12.11 13.76
C ALA A 131 -11.32 -10.65 13.82
N PRO A 132 -12.55 -10.41 14.30
CA PRO A 132 -13.21 -9.09 14.25
C PRO A 132 -12.48 -8.02 15.06
N ASN A 133 -11.83 -8.44 16.14
CA ASN A 133 -11.17 -7.53 17.07
C ASN A 133 -9.74 -7.15 16.63
N GLU A 134 -9.26 -7.63 15.47
CA GLU A 134 -7.94 -7.27 14.97
C GLU A 134 -7.92 -5.87 14.34
N VAL A 135 -6.99 -5.04 14.82
CA VAL A 135 -6.79 -3.67 14.31
C VAL A 135 -6.12 -3.64 12.92
N ALA A 136 -5.31 -4.65 12.58
CA ALA A 136 -4.51 -4.62 11.36
C ALA A 136 -5.36 -4.58 10.08
N PRO A 137 -6.38 -5.44 9.88
CA PRO A 137 -7.27 -5.36 8.73
C PRO A 137 -7.94 -3.99 8.54
N LEU A 138 -8.44 -3.37 9.62
CA LEU A 138 -9.06 -2.03 9.57
C LEU A 138 -8.08 -0.97 9.05
N ILE A 139 -6.84 -0.98 9.55
CA ILE A 139 -5.81 -0.02 9.10
C ILE A 139 -5.53 -0.19 7.61
N GLU A 140 -5.44 -1.43 7.12
CA GLU A 140 -5.17 -1.72 5.72
C GLU A 140 -6.37 -1.34 4.82
N GLN A 141 -7.61 -1.62 5.25
CA GLN A 141 -8.82 -1.19 4.53
C GLN A 141 -8.91 0.34 4.44
N VAL A 142 -8.69 1.06 5.55
CA VAL A 142 -8.64 2.53 5.54
C VAL A 142 -7.55 3.04 4.59
N ALA A 143 -6.37 2.42 4.57
CA ALA A 143 -5.31 2.81 3.65
C ALA A 143 -5.72 2.63 2.17
N ILE A 144 -6.42 1.54 1.83
CA ILE A 144 -6.95 1.29 0.49
C ILE A 144 -8.03 2.31 0.12
N LEU A 145 -8.99 2.57 1.01
CA LEU A 145 -10.08 3.53 0.77
C LEU A 145 -9.54 4.96 0.56
N VAL A 146 -8.51 5.37 1.31
CA VAL A 146 -7.84 6.67 1.11
C VAL A 146 -7.21 6.78 -0.29
N ARG A 147 -6.60 5.70 -0.79
CA ARG A 147 -6.02 5.67 -2.15
C ARG A 147 -7.11 5.83 -3.21
N LEU A 148 -8.23 5.13 -3.04
CA LEU A 148 -9.39 5.22 -3.93
C LEU A 148 -10.19 6.54 -3.78
N GLY A 149 -10.01 7.27 -2.69
CA GLY A 149 -10.71 8.53 -2.41
C GLY A 149 -12.08 8.38 -1.75
N HIS A 150 -12.33 7.23 -1.12
CA HIS A 150 -13.57 6.87 -0.44
C HIS A 150 -13.51 7.25 1.05
N TYR A 151 -13.68 8.55 1.34
CA TYR A 151 -13.47 9.09 2.68
C TYR A 151 -14.65 8.91 3.64
N GLU A 152 -15.85 8.67 3.13
CA GLU A 152 -17.04 8.42 3.96
C GLU A 152 -16.89 7.04 4.62
N GLU A 153 -16.58 6.04 3.81
CA GLU A 153 -16.27 4.67 4.22
C GLU A 153 -15.02 4.61 5.12
N CYS A 154 -14.01 5.47 4.89
CA CYS A 154 -12.89 5.60 5.83
C CYS A 154 -13.34 6.06 7.23
N ALA A 155 -14.33 6.95 7.29
CA ALA A 155 -14.78 7.50 8.57
C ALA A 155 -15.51 6.44 9.39
N GLU A 156 -16.33 5.61 8.75
CA GLU A 156 -17.02 4.47 9.37
C GLU A 156 -16.00 3.48 9.98
N LEU A 157 -15.01 3.04 9.20
CA LEU A 157 -13.96 2.14 9.70
C LEU A 157 -13.09 2.77 10.80
N LEU A 158 -12.87 4.09 10.75
CA LEU A 158 -12.14 4.78 11.80
C LEU A 158 -12.95 4.85 13.09
N GLU A 159 -14.26 5.06 13.02
CA GLU A 159 -15.13 5.06 14.20
C GLU A 159 -15.10 3.70 14.89
N GLU A 160 -15.21 2.62 14.11
CA GLU A 160 -15.07 1.25 14.61
C GLU A 160 -13.68 0.99 15.21
N LEU A 161 -12.63 1.45 14.53
CA LEU A 161 -11.25 1.31 15.00
C LEU A 161 -11.05 1.94 16.40
N PHE A 162 -11.74 3.04 16.72
CA PHE A 162 -11.66 3.70 18.03
C PHE A 162 -12.68 3.19 19.06
N SER A 163 -13.46 2.16 18.74
CA SER A 163 -14.39 1.53 19.68
C SER A 163 -13.67 0.69 20.74
N ASP A 164 -14.29 0.55 21.91
CA ASP A 164 -13.70 -0.11 23.10
C ASP A 164 -13.52 -1.64 22.95
N GLY A 165 -14.02 -2.25 21.86
CA GLY A 165 -13.99 -3.70 21.61
C GLY A 165 -12.75 -4.24 20.88
N MET A 166 -11.91 -3.37 20.33
CA MET A 166 -10.74 -3.78 19.55
C MET A 166 -9.59 -4.29 20.43
N GLU A 167 -8.85 -5.30 19.96
CA GLU A 167 -7.75 -5.91 20.73
C GLU A 167 -6.73 -4.88 21.22
N ALA A 168 -6.40 -5.00 22.51
CA ALA A 168 -5.65 -4.07 23.34
C ALA A 168 -4.59 -3.24 22.57
N THR A 169 -4.89 -1.95 22.42
CA THR A 169 -4.03 -0.99 21.75
C THR A 169 -2.72 -0.83 22.52
N THR A 170 -1.67 -1.53 22.10
CA THR A 170 -0.30 -1.17 22.52
C THR A 170 -0.11 0.33 22.26
N SER A 171 0.65 1.06 23.07
CA SER A 171 0.95 2.51 22.85
C SER A 171 1.35 2.82 21.40
N ASN A 172 2.05 1.88 20.76
CA ASN A 172 2.41 1.94 19.34
C ASN A 172 1.23 1.81 18.37
N GLN A 173 0.22 0.99 18.67
CA GLN A 173 -1.00 0.86 17.88
C GLN A 173 -1.89 2.10 18.04
N LEU A 174 -2.02 2.65 19.24
CA LEU A 174 -2.77 3.89 19.47
C LEU A 174 -2.18 5.08 18.68
N ALA A 175 -0.85 5.23 18.70
CA ALA A 175 -0.16 6.23 17.90
C ALA A 175 -0.38 6.04 16.39
N ARG A 176 -0.49 4.78 15.92
CA ARG A 176 -0.83 4.46 14.53
C ARG A 176 -2.26 4.88 14.21
N MET A 177 -3.23 4.55 15.06
CA MET A 177 -4.64 4.90 14.88
C MET A 177 -4.82 6.42 14.77
N GLU A 178 -4.22 7.18 15.69
CA GLU A 178 -4.28 8.65 15.67
C GLU A 178 -3.59 9.25 14.43
N SER A 179 -2.50 8.62 13.96
CA SER A 179 -1.83 9.02 12.72
C SER A 179 -2.73 8.82 11.50
N VAL A 180 -3.39 7.66 11.39
CA VAL A 180 -4.32 7.34 10.30
C VAL A 180 -5.51 8.29 10.31
N ASN A 181 -6.13 8.53 11.47
CA ASN A 181 -7.25 9.48 11.59
C ASN A 181 -6.84 10.91 11.16
N ARG A 182 -5.66 11.38 11.59
CA ARG A 182 -5.13 12.67 11.13
C ARG A 182 -4.87 12.70 9.63
N MET A 183 -4.44 11.60 9.04
CA MET A 183 -4.20 11.46 7.60
C MET A 183 -5.51 11.53 6.82
N VAL A 184 -6.52 10.74 7.20
CA VAL A 184 -7.85 10.70 6.58
C VAL A 184 -8.53 12.06 6.69
N SER A 185 -8.61 12.63 7.89
CA SER A 185 -9.24 13.94 8.10
C SER A 185 -8.56 15.06 7.32
N ARG A 186 -7.23 15.01 7.15
CA ARG A 186 -6.50 15.95 6.29
C ARG A 186 -6.82 15.74 4.83
N ALA A 187 -6.83 14.49 4.35
CA ALA A 187 -7.14 14.16 2.96
C ALA A 187 -8.57 14.58 2.60
N ALA A 188 -9.56 14.22 3.43
CA ALA A 188 -10.95 14.62 3.28
C ALA A 188 -11.11 16.16 3.27
N LYS A 189 -10.46 16.89 4.19
CA LYS A 189 -10.48 18.37 4.20
C LYS A 189 -9.90 19.00 2.95
N MET A 190 -8.91 18.36 2.32
CA MET A 190 -8.24 18.88 1.12
C MET A 190 -9.04 18.62 -0.16
N GLU A 191 -9.91 17.62 -0.16
CA GLU A 191 -10.79 17.27 -1.29
C GLU A 191 -12.18 17.89 -1.20
N LYS A 192 -12.44 18.73 -0.20
CA LYS A 192 -13.70 19.46 0.02
C LYS A 192 -14.27 20.18 -1.20
N ASP A 193 -13.41 20.65 -2.11
CA ASP A 193 -13.83 21.44 -3.25
C ASP A 193 -14.23 20.58 -4.46
N GLU A 194 -13.66 19.37 -4.60
CA GLU A 194 -13.98 18.41 -5.66
C GLU A 194 -13.17 17.10 -5.46
N ILE A 195 -13.84 16.00 -5.14
CA ILE A 195 -13.22 14.66 -5.12
C ILE A 195 -12.95 14.24 -6.57
N PHE A 196 -11.69 13.93 -6.88
CA PHE A 196 -11.33 13.50 -8.22
C PHE A 196 -11.95 12.15 -8.55
N ARG A 197 -12.74 12.09 -9.63
CA ARG A 197 -13.36 10.87 -10.16
C ARG A 197 -12.70 10.47 -11.49
N PRO A 198 -11.70 9.56 -11.48
CA PRO A 198 -10.97 9.16 -12.68
C PRO A 198 -11.86 8.60 -13.78
N GLN A 199 -12.93 7.90 -13.40
CA GLN A 199 -13.89 7.27 -14.32
C GLN A 199 -14.68 8.27 -15.18
N ASN A 200 -14.68 9.56 -14.83
CA ASN A 200 -15.31 10.61 -15.64
C ASN A 200 -14.26 11.30 -16.53
N PRO A 201 -14.25 11.06 -17.86
CA PRO A 201 -13.26 11.67 -18.76
C PRO A 201 -13.38 13.20 -18.85
N LYS A 202 -14.54 13.76 -18.52
CA LYS A 202 -14.81 15.21 -18.55
C LYS A 202 -14.52 15.90 -17.21
N HIS A 203 -13.99 15.18 -16.21
CA HIS A 203 -13.65 15.76 -14.92
C HIS A 203 -12.62 16.90 -15.10
N PRO A 204 -12.82 18.11 -14.52
CA PRO A 204 -11.94 19.26 -14.75
C PRO A 204 -10.48 19.02 -14.32
N ARG A 205 -10.28 18.14 -13.33
CA ARG A 205 -8.94 17.67 -12.92
C ARG A 205 -8.13 17.05 -14.07
N TRP A 206 -8.75 16.37 -15.03
CA TRP A 206 -8.02 15.84 -16.20
C TRP A 206 -7.34 16.96 -17.01
N ALA A 207 -7.97 18.12 -17.16
CA ALA A 207 -7.36 19.27 -17.83
C ALA A 207 -6.17 19.86 -17.05
N ILE A 208 -6.14 19.71 -15.72
CA ILE A 208 -5.00 20.12 -14.88
C ILE A 208 -3.85 19.12 -15.03
N ILE A 209 -4.15 17.82 -14.98
CA ILE A 209 -3.18 16.73 -15.18
C ILE A 209 -2.53 16.85 -16.57
N GLU A 210 -3.33 17.08 -17.61
CA GLU A 210 -2.87 17.24 -19.00
C GLU A 210 -1.90 18.42 -19.16
N ARG A 211 -2.18 19.56 -18.53
CA ARG A 211 -1.25 20.72 -18.53
C ARG A 211 0.05 20.45 -17.78
N MET A 212 0.00 19.61 -16.74
CA MET A 212 1.13 19.36 -15.86
C MET A 212 1.94 18.10 -16.22
N LYS A 213 1.49 17.28 -17.18
CA LYS A 213 2.07 15.97 -17.56
C LYS A 213 3.57 15.95 -17.88
N LYS A 214 4.15 17.10 -18.26
CA LYS A 214 5.59 17.23 -18.57
C LYS A 214 6.47 17.47 -17.34
N ARG A 215 5.88 17.67 -16.14
CA ARG A 215 6.61 17.96 -14.90
C ARG A 215 6.60 16.73 -13.99
N LYS A 216 7.73 16.46 -13.33
CA LYS A 216 7.80 15.39 -12.31
C LYS A 216 7.21 15.90 -10.99
N PRO A 217 6.65 15.01 -10.15
CA PRO A 217 6.28 15.38 -8.79
C PRO A 217 7.52 15.84 -8.01
N ILE A 218 7.34 16.87 -7.19
CA ILE A 218 8.41 17.48 -6.40
C ILE A 218 8.61 16.65 -5.13
N SER A 219 9.84 16.17 -4.88
CA SER A 219 10.13 15.43 -3.65
C SER A 219 10.23 16.36 -2.43
N PRO A 220 9.73 15.97 -1.24
CA PRO A 220 9.94 16.68 0.01
C PRO A 220 11.39 17.00 0.28
N THR A 221 12.32 16.08 0.05
CA THR A 221 13.76 16.35 0.26
C THR A 221 14.27 17.43 -0.67
N PHE A 222 13.92 17.38 -1.96
CA PHE A 222 14.28 18.42 -2.93
C PHE A 222 13.65 19.75 -2.53
N PHE A 223 12.37 19.76 -2.18
CA PHE A 223 11.67 20.98 -1.79
C PHE A 223 12.26 21.61 -0.53
N LEU A 224 12.63 20.78 0.45
CA LEU A 224 13.27 21.22 1.68
C LEU A 224 14.64 21.83 1.40
N ILE A 225 15.49 21.17 0.62
CA ILE A 225 16.83 21.67 0.32
C ILE A 225 16.79 22.92 -0.56
N THR A 226 15.91 22.97 -1.56
CA THR A 226 15.88 24.05 -2.55
C THR A 226 15.15 25.30 -2.05
N PHE A 227 14.09 25.16 -1.26
CA PHE A 227 13.26 26.31 -0.85
C PHE A 227 13.34 26.61 0.65
N ILE A 228 13.30 25.58 1.51
CA ILE A 228 13.27 25.78 2.97
C ILE A 228 14.67 26.13 3.50
N ALA A 229 15.68 25.35 3.13
CA ALA A 229 17.03 25.50 3.68
C ALA A 229 17.63 26.90 3.43
N PRO A 230 17.51 27.53 2.24
CA PRO A 230 18.01 28.89 2.04
C PRO A 230 17.29 29.94 2.88
N ILE A 231 15.98 29.79 3.07
CA ILE A 231 15.18 30.72 3.90
C ILE A 231 15.61 30.60 5.37
N VAL A 232 15.73 29.38 5.88
CA VAL A 232 16.16 29.13 7.27
C VAL A 232 17.61 29.59 7.46
N PHE A 233 18.48 29.36 6.48
CA PHE A 233 19.87 29.83 6.52
C PHE A 233 19.93 31.36 6.58
N LEU A 234 19.19 32.06 5.73
CA LEU A 234 19.14 33.54 5.72
C LEU A 234 18.62 34.09 7.05
N LEU A 235 17.53 33.52 7.59
CA LEU A 235 17.01 33.88 8.91
C LEU A 235 18.03 33.64 10.02
N GLY A 236 18.77 32.54 9.95
CA GLY A 236 19.85 32.21 10.87
C GLY A 236 21.01 33.21 10.79
N THR A 237 21.42 33.63 9.59
CA THR A 237 22.44 34.67 9.41
C THR A 237 22.01 36.00 10.00
N VAL A 238 20.78 36.44 9.74
CA VAL A 238 20.24 37.69 10.33
C VAL A 238 20.19 37.59 11.86
N ALA A 239 19.71 36.47 12.42
CA ALA A 239 19.67 36.26 13.86
C ALA A 239 21.08 36.27 14.49
N MET A 240 22.08 35.68 13.81
CA MET A 240 23.48 35.76 14.23
C MET A 240 24.01 37.19 14.27
N THR A 241 23.68 38.02 13.28
CA THR A 241 24.13 39.42 13.27
C THR A 241 23.54 40.25 14.40
N LEU A 242 22.31 39.94 14.84
CA LEU A 242 21.60 40.72 15.86
C LEU A 242 21.95 40.30 17.28
N VAL A 243 22.04 38.99 17.55
CA VAL A 243 22.12 38.46 18.93
C VAL A 243 23.32 37.52 19.11
N GLY A 244 24.02 37.13 18.04
CA GLY A 244 25.09 36.12 18.06
C GLY A 244 26.41 36.54 18.69
N GLY A 245 26.55 37.78 19.18
CA GLY A 245 27.80 38.28 19.77
C GLY A 245 28.19 37.69 21.14
N THR A 246 27.32 36.87 21.75
CA THR A 246 27.57 36.22 23.05
C THR A 246 27.40 34.70 22.96
N THR A 247 28.00 33.95 23.88
CA THR A 247 27.85 32.49 23.97
C THR A 247 26.38 32.08 24.17
N TRP A 248 25.63 32.80 24.99
CA TRP A 248 24.19 32.62 25.17
C TRP A 248 23.39 33.00 23.93
N GLY A 249 23.82 34.06 23.23
CA GLY A 249 23.24 34.47 21.96
C GLY A 249 23.36 33.40 20.88
N PHE A 250 24.50 32.72 20.79
CA PHE A 250 24.68 31.59 19.87
C PHE A 250 23.70 30.44 20.15
N ILE A 251 23.52 30.07 21.42
CA ILE A 251 22.56 29.03 21.84
C ILE A 251 21.13 29.45 21.49
N LEU A 252 20.77 30.72 21.74
CA LEU A 252 19.45 31.25 21.43
C LEU A 252 19.17 31.24 19.93
N VAL A 253 20.15 31.64 19.11
CA VAL A 253 20.04 31.58 17.64
C VAL A 253 19.92 30.14 17.15
N PHE A 254 20.65 29.20 17.76
CA PHE A 254 20.54 27.78 17.41
C PHE A 254 19.13 27.23 17.68
N VAL A 255 18.56 27.50 18.86
CA VAL A 255 17.19 27.11 19.20
C VAL A 255 16.17 27.80 18.28
N PHE A 256 16.40 29.07 17.95
CA PHE A 256 15.56 29.82 17.00
C PHE A 256 15.57 29.18 15.60
N ILE A 257 16.74 28.82 15.07
CA ILE A 257 16.85 28.14 13.77
C ILE A 257 16.10 26.81 13.79
N LEU A 258 16.23 26.01 14.85
CA LEU A 258 15.47 24.76 15.01
C LEU A 258 13.96 25.01 15.04
N ALA A 259 13.50 26.02 15.78
CA ALA A 259 12.09 26.41 15.84
C ALA A 259 11.56 26.87 14.47
N CYS A 260 12.32 27.71 13.76
CA CYS A 260 11.99 28.14 12.40
C CYS A 260 11.93 26.95 11.45
N PHE A 261 12.90 26.03 11.50
CA PHE A 261 12.91 24.85 10.66
C PHE A 261 11.69 23.96 10.91
N MET A 262 11.32 23.70 12.17
CA MET A 262 10.13 22.92 12.52
C MET A 262 8.84 23.61 12.06
N GLY A 263 8.70 24.92 12.31
CA GLY A 263 7.54 25.70 11.91
C GLY A 263 7.39 25.76 10.38
N LEU A 264 8.48 26.06 9.67
CA LEU A 264 8.50 26.15 8.22
C LEU A 264 8.23 24.78 7.59
N SER A 265 8.83 23.70 8.10
CA SER A 265 8.58 22.33 7.63
C SER A 265 7.09 21.94 7.73
N LYS A 266 6.42 22.30 8.84
CA LYS A 266 4.98 22.02 9.03
C LYS A 266 4.10 22.69 7.97
N VAL A 267 4.29 24.00 7.76
CA VAL A 267 3.54 24.78 6.74
C VAL A 267 3.85 24.26 5.33
N THR A 268 5.13 23.99 5.07
CA THR A 268 5.64 23.63 3.76
C THR A 268 5.13 22.28 3.28
N SER A 269 4.85 21.35 4.21
CA SER A 269 4.18 20.08 3.86
C SER A 269 2.86 20.32 3.14
N GLY A 270 2.00 21.21 3.63
CA GLY A 270 0.69 21.50 3.05
C GLY A 270 0.79 22.12 1.65
N LEU A 271 1.76 23.03 1.45
CA LEU A 271 2.01 23.63 0.14
C LEU A 271 2.52 22.60 -0.86
N LEU A 272 3.46 21.74 -0.46
CA LEU A 272 4.00 20.68 -1.31
C LEU A 272 2.90 19.70 -1.76
N HIS A 273 2.00 19.32 -0.85
CA HIS A 273 0.84 18.50 -1.19
C HIS A 273 -0.05 19.20 -2.23
N LYS A 274 -0.35 20.50 -2.06
CA LYS A 274 -1.14 21.26 -3.06
C LYS A 274 -0.44 21.30 -4.42
N LEU A 275 0.87 21.53 -4.43
CA LEU A 275 1.66 21.52 -5.66
C LEU A 275 1.64 20.16 -6.33
N ASN A 276 1.73 19.07 -5.58
CA ASN A 276 1.73 17.70 -6.09
C ASN A 276 0.33 17.10 -6.27
N ARG A 277 -0.77 17.83 -6.00
CA ARG A 277 -2.14 17.29 -6.08
C ARG A 277 -2.45 16.62 -7.43
N HIS A 278 -1.99 17.20 -8.53
CA HIS A 278 -2.16 16.63 -9.87
C HIS A 278 -1.45 15.28 -10.07
N ALA A 279 -0.31 15.07 -9.40
CA ALA A 279 0.37 13.78 -9.41
C ALA A 279 -0.35 12.76 -8.53
N LEU A 280 -0.92 13.18 -7.39
CA LEU A 280 -1.75 12.32 -6.54
C LEU A 280 -3.04 11.89 -7.26
N ASP A 281 -3.67 12.78 -8.01
CA ASP A 281 -4.84 12.42 -8.81
C ASP A 281 -4.49 11.41 -9.90
N LEU A 282 -3.36 11.60 -10.58
CA LEU A 282 -2.89 10.59 -11.54
C LEU A 282 -2.58 9.26 -10.85
N ASP A 283 -2.03 9.29 -9.64
CA ASP A 283 -1.79 8.09 -8.82
C ASP A 283 -3.08 7.34 -8.52
N ARG A 284 -4.14 8.08 -8.13
CA ARG A 284 -5.48 7.53 -7.92
C ARG A 284 -6.06 6.94 -9.21
N ALA A 285 -5.87 7.61 -10.34
CA ALA A 285 -6.32 7.08 -11.63
C ALA A 285 -5.62 5.75 -11.96
N ILE A 286 -4.30 5.65 -11.73
CA ILE A 286 -3.55 4.40 -11.90
C ILE A 286 -4.12 3.31 -10.98
N ASP A 287 -4.36 3.63 -9.71
CA ASP A 287 -4.94 2.70 -8.75
C ASP A 287 -6.35 2.22 -9.18
N CYS A 288 -7.20 3.10 -9.74
CA CYS A 288 -8.49 2.70 -10.30
C CYS A 288 -8.35 1.82 -11.55
N GLU A 289 -7.38 2.08 -12.44
CA GLU A 289 -7.13 1.22 -13.61
C GLU A 289 -6.66 -0.18 -13.21
N THR A 290 -5.70 -0.27 -12.29
CA THR A 290 -5.14 -1.57 -11.87
C THR A 290 -6.12 -2.41 -11.08
N SER A 291 -6.98 -1.74 -10.29
CA SER A 291 -8.04 -2.40 -9.51
C SER A 291 -9.15 -2.93 -10.41
N SER A 292 -9.74 -2.06 -11.25
CA SER A 292 -10.85 -2.44 -12.13
C SER A 292 -10.45 -3.31 -13.33
N GLY A 293 -9.17 -3.30 -13.70
CA GLY A 293 -8.68 -3.89 -14.94
C GLY A 293 -9.14 -3.15 -16.21
N LYS A 294 -9.62 -1.91 -16.08
CA LYS A 294 -10.19 -1.10 -17.17
C LYS A 294 -9.56 0.29 -17.24
N LEU A 295 -9.52 0.84 -18.45
CA LEU A 295 -8.86 2.10 -18.75
C LEU A 295 -9.73 3.32 -18.41
N CYS A 296 -9.16 4.25 -17.65
CA CYS A 296 -9.73 5.58 -17.38
C CYS A 296 -8.76 6.74 -17.69
N ILE A 297 -7.45 6.49 -17.75
CA ILE A 297 -6.40 7.45 -18.06
C ILE A 297 -6.38 7.71 -19.58
N PRO A 298 -6.52 8.97 -20.02
CA PRO A 298 -6.40 9.36 -21.42
C PRO A 298 -5.02 9.05 -22.03
N ASP A 299 -5.00 8.64 -23.30
CA ASP A 299 -3.77 8.29 -24.04
C ASP A 299 -2.76 9.44 -24.11
N GLY A 300 -3.23 10.69 -24.13
CA GLY A 300 -2.36 11.88 -24.13
C GLY A 300 -1.49 12.02 -22.86
N ILE A 301 -1.86 11.36 -21.77
CA ILE A 301 -1.14 11.38 -20.48
C ILE A 301 -0.20 10.17 -20.36
N ARG A 302 -0.53 9.05 -21.01
CA ARG A 302 0.34 7.86 -21.04
C ARG A 302 1.68 8.20 -21.68
N GLY A 303 2.76 7.61 -21.15
CA GLY A 303 4.13 7.89 -21.61
C GLY A 303 4.67 9.29 -21.27
N SER A 304 3.88 10.16 -20.62
CA SER A 304 4.34 11.48 -20.20
C SER A 304 5.42 11.39 -19.11
N LYS A 305 6.21 12.47 -18.92
CA LYS A 305 7.25 12.50 -17.88
C LYS A 305 6.69 12.27 -16.47
N MET A 306 5.48 12.78 -16.22
CA MET A 306 4.78 12.56 -14.96
C MET A 306 4.33 11.11 -14.83
N TYR A 307 3.63 10.59 -15.84
CA TYR A 307 3.14 9.20 -15.85
C TYR A 307 4.27 8.20 -15.65
N ASN A 308 5.36 8.32 -16.43
CA ASN A 308 6.51 7.44 -16.29
C ASN A 308 7.16 7.57 -14.91
N ALA A 309 7.20 8.78 -14.32
CA ALA A 309 7.71 8.97 -12.97
C ALA A 309 6.83 8.30 -11.90
N MET A 310 5.51 8.26 -12.09
CA MET A 310 4.59 7.55 -11.20
C MET A 310 4.73 6.03 -11.34
N VAL A 311 4.66 5.51 -12.58
CA VAL A 311 4.77 4.06 -12.85
C VAL A 311 6.14 3.52 -12.45
N SER A 312 7.23 4.25 -12.70
CA SER A 312 8.60 3.82 -12.31
C SER A 312 8.82 3.65 -10.80
N GLN A 313 7.95 4.24 -9.97
CA GLN A 313 7.98 4.08 -8.51
C GLN A 313 7.15 2.88 -8.03
N ARG A 314 6.35 2.26 -8.91
CA ARG A 314 5.51 1.10 -8.59
C ARG A 314 6.29 -0.20 -8.68
N MET A 315 5.70 -1.26 -8.12
CA MET A 315 6.26 -2.60 -8.19
C MET A 315 6.31 -3.10 -9.64
N PRO A 316 7.31 -3.94 -10.01
CA PRO A 316 7.40 -4.52 -11.36
C PRO A 316 6.14 -5.29 -11.76
N ALA A 317 5.61 -6.14 -10.87
CA ALA A 317 4.36 -6.87 -11.08
C ALA A 317 3.16 -5.95 -11.43
N LEU A 318 3.08 -4.77 -10.80
CA LEU A 318 2.01 -3.81 -11.06
C LEU A 318 2.20 -3.18 -12.44
N SER A 319 3.44 -2.83 -12.80
CA SER A 319 3.77 -2.29 -14.13
C SER A 319 3.43 -3.30 -15.24
N GLU A 320 3.82 -4.57 -15.07
CA GLU A 320 3.48 -5.66 -16.00
C GLU A 320 1.96 -5.83 -16.13
N ARG A 321 1.21 -5.77 -15.02
CA ARG A 321 -0.26 -5.84 -15.05
C ARG A 321 -0.85 -4.63 -15.78
N LEU A 322 -0.34 -3.43 -15.52
CA LEU A 322 -0.82 -2.21 -16.15
C LEU A 322 -0.62 -2.25 -17.67
N GLU A 323 0.49 -2.81 -18.14
CA GLU A 323 0.72 -3.06 -19.58
C GLU A 323 -0.36 -3.97 -20.17
N LEU A 324 -0.67 -5.10 -19.51
CA LEU A 324 -1.74 -6.00 -19.96
C LEU A 324 -3.14 -5.34 -19.96
N VAL A 325 -3.43 -4.49 -18.97
CA VAL A 325 -4.69 -3.72 -18.91
C VAL A 325 -4.75 -2.70 -20.05
N VAL A 326 -3.62 -2.08 -20.41
CA VAL A 326 -3.54 -1.19 -21.57
C VAL A 326 -3.73 -1.95 -22.88
N GLU A 327 -3.16 -3.14 -23.00
CA GLU A 327 -3.33 -4.02 -24.16
C GLU A 327 -4.78 -4.50 -24.35
N SER A 328 -5.52 -4.74 -23.26
CA SER A 328 -6.94 -5.13 -23.36
C SER A 328 -7.81 -4.06 -24.00
N GLY A 329 -7.46 -2.77 -23.82
CA GLY A 329 -8.19 -1.65 -24.41
C GLY A 329 -9.59 -1.40 -23.83
N GLU A 330 -9.99 -2.14 -22.80
CA GLU A 330 -11.33 -2.05 -22.22
C GLU A 330 -11.51 -0.74 -21.45
N LYS A 331 -12.53 0.05 -21.80
CA LYS A 331 -12.78 1.35 -21.14
C LYS A 331 -13.62 1.20 -19.89
N MET A 332 -13.24 1.91 -18.85
CA MET A 332 -13.98 1.99 -17.60
C MET A 332 -15.33 2.70 -17.81
N PRO A 333 -16.44 2.14 -17.31
CA PRO A 333 -17.74 2.81 -17.41
C PRO A 333 -17.79 4.06 -16.51
N ILE A 334 -18.48 5.11 -16.95
CA ILE A 334 -18.56 6.40 -16.22
C ILE A 334 -19.17 6.24 -14.82
N ARG A 335 -20.05 5.26 -14.64
CA ARG A 335 -20.70 4.94 -13.36
C ARG A 335 -19.95 3.89 -12.54
N TRP A 336 -18.73 3.54 -12.94
CA TRP A 336 -17.91 2.61 -12.17
C TRP A 336 -17.70 3.14 -10.76
N LYS A 337 -17.85 2.22 -9.81
CA LYS A 337 -17.50 2.35 -8.40
C LYS A 337 -16.73 1.09 -8.03
N PRO A 338 -15.72 1.19 -7.15
CA PRO A 338 -15.08 0.00 -6.63
C PRO A 338 -16.11 -0.85 -5.88
N GLU A 339 -15.95 -2.17 -5.96
CA GLU A 339 -16.66 -3.10 -5.10
C GLU A 339 -16.13 -2.97 -3.67
N ILE A 340 -16.88 -2.26 -2.82
CA ILE A 340 -16.59 -2.10 -1.39
C ILE A 340 -17.42 -3.15 -0.65
N PRO A 341 -16.80 -4.03 0.15
CA PRO A 341 -17.54 -5.02 0.92
C PRO A 341 -18.37 -4.33 2.01
N ASP A 342 -19.42 -5.00 2.47
CA ASP A 342 -20.11 -4.56 3.68
C ASP A 342 -19.15 -4.71 4.86
N PHE A 343 -19.02 -3.66 5.67
CA PHE A 343 -18.11 -3.66 6.81
C PHE A 343 -18.76 -4.22 8.07
N THR A 344 -20.08 -4.43 8.07
CA THR A 344 -20.77 -5.07 9.20
C THR A 344 -20.28 -6.50 9.37
N ILE A 345 -19.85 -6.82 10.58
CA ILE A 345 -19.54 -8.20 10.97
C ILE A 345 -20.80 -8.73 11.64
N GLU A 346 -21.48 -9.68 11.00
CA GLU A 346 -22.62 -10.36 11.63
C GLU A 346 -22.07 -11.23 12.77
N GLU A 347 -22.49 -10.95 14.01
CA GLU A 347 -22.30 -11.88 15.14
C GLU A 347 -23.28 -13.06 14.96
N GLY A 348 -23.03 -13.91 13.98
CA GLY A 348 -23.81 -15.10 13.68
C GLY A 348 -22.89 -16.26 13.37
N ASP A 349 -23.15 -17.42 13.97
CA ASP A 349 -22.38 -18.65 13.86
C ASP A 349 -21.79 -18.83 12.46
N SER A 350 -20.48 -19.05 12.38
CA SER A 350 -19.73 -19.30 11.15
C SER A 350 -20.19 -20.60 10.49
N ASP A 351 -21.36 -20.60 9.88
CA ASP A 351 -21.83 -21.64 8.98
C ASP A 351 -21.32 -21.27 7.59
N TRP A 352 -20.13 -21.77 7.27
CA TRP A 352 -19.62 -21.74 5.92
C TRP A 352 -20.60 -22.51 5.04
N GLY A 353 -21.52 -21.79 4.40
CA GLY A 353 -22.56 -22.36 3.54
C GLY A 353 -21.96 -23.36 2.57
N GLU A 354 -22.46 -24.60 2.66
CA GLU A 354 -22.24 -25.61 1.63
C GLU A 354 -22.64 -25.00 0.27
N PRO A 355 -21.81 -25.15 -0.78
CA PRO A 355 -22.26 -24.79 -2.12
C PRO A 355 -23.48 -25.64 -2.50
N PRO A 356 -24.39 -25.14 -3.34
CA PRO A 356 -25.52 -25.94 -3.81
C PRO A 356 -24.99 -27.24 -4.41
N SER A 357 -25.51 -28.37 -3.94
CA SER A 357 -25.22 -29.68 -4.49
C SER A 357 -25.79 -29.73 -5.91
N ASP A 358 -24.97 -29.41 -6.90
CA ASP A 358 -25.22 -29.84 -8.27
C ASP A 358 -25.07 -31.36 -8.29
N GLU A 359 -26.19 -32.06 -8.07
CA GLU A 359 -26.38 -33.43 -8.52
C GLU A 359 -26.10 -33.46 -10.02
N LEU A 360 -24.87 -33.83 -10.40
CA LEU A 360 -24.58 -34.28 -11.74
C LEU A 360 -25.36 -35.59 -11.94
N GLU A 361 -26.48 -35.49 -12.67
CA GLU A 361 -27.15 -36.67 -13.23
C GLU A 361 -26.10 -37.51 -13.98
N PRO A 362 -26.00 -38.82 -13.69
CA PRO A 362 -25.07 -39.69 -14.39
C PRO A 362 -25.52 -39.81 -15.85
N LEU A 363 -24.61 -39.54 -16.78
CA LEU A 363 -24.77 -39.88 -18.18
C LEU A 363 -24.87 -41.41 -18.27
N GLU A 364 -26.08 -41.92 -18.51
CA GLU A 364 -26.29 -43.30 -18.93
C GLU A 364 -25.64 -43.52 -20.31
N ASP A 365 -25.10 -44.74 -20.47
CA ASP A 365 -24.24 -45.23 -21.57
C ASP A 365 -24.76 -45.03 -23.01
#